data_AF-A0AAW7XBN1-F1
#
_entry.id   AF-A0AAW7XBN1-F1
#
_cell.length_a   1.000
_cell.length_b   1.000
_cell.length_c   1.000
_cell.angle_alpha   90.00
_cell.angle_beta   90.00
_cell.angle_gamma   90.00
#
_symmetry.space_group_name_H-M   'P 1'
#
loop_
_entity.id
_entity.type
_entity.pdbx_description
1 polymer ?
#
loop_
_entity_poly.entity_id
_entity_poly.type
_entity_poly.pdbx_seq_one_letter_code
_entity_poly.pdbx_strand_id
1 'polypeptide(L)'
;PTWGNHVPLLGYSGMEIATYPYYDYESHGIRYADMLTTLRESAVAGDLVLEHACCHNPSGADISLAQWLQLTNLCAEKGIIPFVDMAYQGFGDGLDQDAAGLRLMADQLP
;
A
#
# COMPACT_ATOMS: atom_id res chain seq x y z
N PRO A 1 -4.58 2.93 -9.29
CA PRO A 1 -3.90 4.22 -9.62
C PRO A 1 -3.00 4.59 -8.44
N THR A 2 -2.08 5.54 -8.62
CA THR A 2 -1.24 6.09 -7.55
C THR A 2 -0.82 7.52 -7.93
N TRP A 3 -0.06 8.21 -7.10
CA TRP A 3 0.47 9.53 -7.42
C TRP A 3 1.33 9.47 -8.69
N GLY A 4 1.08 10.38 -9.65
CA GLY A 4 1.67 10.31 -10.98
C GLY A 4 3.19 10.32 -11.03
N ASN A 5 3.86 10.79 -9.97
CA ASN A 5 5.31 10.82 -9.88
C ASN A 5 5.94 9.53 -9.35
N HIS A 6 5.18 8.59 -8.77
CA HIS A 6 5.74 7.33 -8.27
C HIS A 6 6.42 6.52 -9.38
N VAL A 7 5.75 6.36 -10.51
CA VAL A 7 6.26 5.57 -11.64
C VAL A 7 7.56 6.14 -12.20
N PRO A 8 7.66 7.44 -12.59
CA PRO A 8 8.92 7.97 -13.09
C PRO A 8 10.03 7.96 -12.02
N LEU A 9 9.74 8.34 -10.77
CA LEU A 9 10.78 8.38 -9.73
C LEU A 9 11.39 7.01 -9.44
N LEU A 10 10.56 5.98 -9.31
CA LEU A 10 11.02 4.60 -9.09
C LEU A 10 11.62 3.99 -10.36
N GLY A 11 11.06 4.28 -11.53
CA GLY A 11 11.65 3.83 -12.79
C GLY A 11 13.07 4.37 -13.00
N TYR A 12 13.34 5.62 -12.62
CA TYR A 12 14.68 6.21 -12.72
C TYR A 12 15.70 5.62 -11.73
N SER A 13 15.28 4.95 -10.66
CA SER A 13 16.19 4.22 -9.76
C SER A 13 16.62 2.86 -10.33
N GLY A 14 16.09 2.46 -11.49
CA GLY A 14 16.37 1.18 -12.13
C GLY A 14 15.48 0.03 -11.65
N MET A 15 14.42 0.32 -10.89
CA MET A 15 13.45 -0.68 -10.47
C MET A 15 12.53 -1.08 -11.62
N GLU A 16 12.20 -2.37 -11.71
CA GLU A 16 11.10 -2.86 -12.54
C GLU A 16 9.78 -2.53 -11.85
N ILE A 17 8.84 -1.93 -12.58
CA ILE A 17 7.55 -1.49 -12.04
C ILE A 17 6.46 -2.46 -12.47
N ALA A 18 5.91 -3.17 -11.49
CA ALA A 18 4.65 -3.90 -11.62
C ALA A 18 3.52 -3.14 -10.92
N THR A 19 2.27 -3.45 -11.26
CA THR A 19 1.08 -2.82 -10.68
C THR A 19 0.10 -3.84 -10.16
N TYR A 20 -0.62 -3.52 -9.09
CA TYR A 20 -1.75 -4.31 -8.60
C TYR A 20 -3.07 -3.53 -8.71
N PRO A 21 -4.23 -4.22 -8.78
CA PRO A 21 -5.53 -3.58 -8.74
C PRO A 21 -5.73 -2.84 -7.41
N TYR A 22 -6.26 -1.61 -7.44
CA TYR A 22 -6.49 -0.84 -6.21
C TYR A 22 -7.87 -0.21 -6.16
N TYR A 23 -8.16 0.73 -7.07
CA TYR A 23 -9.40 1.50 -7.04
C TYR A 23 -10.41 0.97 -8.05
N ASP A 24 -11.67 0.88 -7.66
CA ASP A 24 -12.81 0.61 -8.53
C ASP A 24 -13.54 1.92 -8.83
N TYR A 25 -13.60 2.31 -10.10
CA TYR A 25 -14.24 3.56 -10.54
C TYR A 25 -15.77 3.48 -10.57
N GLU A 26 -16.37 2.29 -10.58
CA GLU A 26 -17.82 2.13 -10.55
C GLU A 26 -18.36 2.21 -9.12
N SER A 27 -17.75 1.47 -8.19
CA SER A 27 -18.16 1.47 -6.78
C SER A 27 -17.52 2.57 -5.94
N HIS A 28 -16.50 3.25 -6.46
CA HIS A 28 -15.63 4.18 -5.71
C HIS A 28 -14.93 3.55 -4.50
N GLY A 29 -14.82 2.23 -4.48
CA GLY A 29 -14.20 1.45 -3.41
C GLY A 29 -12.81 0.91 -3.76
N ILE A 30 -12.28 0.09 -2.85
CA ILE A 30 -10.99 -0.59 -3.02
C ILE A 30 -11.20 -2.03 -3.46
N ARG A 31 -10.50 -2.45 -4.51
CA ARG A 31 -10.39 -3.82 -5.02
C ARG A 31 -9.43 -4.66 -4.19
N TYR A 32 -9.63 -4.65 -2.87
CA TYR A 32 -8.64 -5.18 -1.93
C TYR A 32 -8.40 -6.69 -2.07
N ALA A 33 -9.45 -7.47 -2.36
CA ALA A 33 -9.30 -8.91 -2.59
C ALA A 33 -8.43 -9.19 -3.83
N ASP A 34 -8.62 -8.44 -4.90
CA ASP A 34 -7.84 -8.56 -6.14
C ASP A 34 -6.40 -8.09 -5.94
N MET A 35 -6.21 -7.00 -5.18
CA MET A 35 -4.90 -6.51 -4.75
C MET A 35 -4.12 -7.61 -4.03
N LEU A 36 -4.70 -8.17 -2.98
CA LEU A 36 -4.04 -9.17 -2.14
C LEU A 36 -3.77 -10.47 -2.91
N THR A 37 -4.68 -10.87 -3.80
CA THR A 37 -4.49 -12.03 -4.69
C THR A 37 -3.32 -11.80 -5.64
N THR A 38 -3.29 -10.63 -6.29
CA THR A 38 -2.18 -10.26 -7.20
C THR A 38 -0.85 -10.29 -6.46
N LEU A 39 -0.74 -9.62 -5.31
CA LEU A 39 0.48 -9.60 -4.50
C LEU A 39 0.92 -11.01 -4.06
N ARG A 40 -0.03 -11.87 -3.70
CA ARG A 40 0.27 -13.26 -3.32
C ARG A 40 0.86 -14.06 -4.48
N GLU A 41 0.31 -13.87 -5.68
CA GLU A 41 0.69 -14.62 -6.89
C GLU A 41 1.96 -14.09 -7.56
N SER A 42 2.15 -12.77 -7.62
CA SER A 42 3.21 -12.16 -8.43
C SER A 42 4.41 -11.66 -7.64
N ALA A 43 4.25 -11.20 -6.40
CA ALA A 43 5.35 -10.65 -5.62
C ALA A 43 6.24 -11.78 -5.05
N VAL A 44 7.54 -11.51 -5.00
CA VAL A 44 8.55 -12.41 -4.43
C VAL A 44 9.34 -11.73 -3.32
N ALA A 45 10.12 -12.52 -2.58
CA ALA A 45 10.94 -11.99 -1.50
C ALA A 45 11.92 -10.91 -2.02
N GLY A 46 11.97 -9.77 -1.33
CA GLY A 46 12.78 -8.61 -1.71
C GLY A 46 12.07 -7.58 -2.61
N ASP A 47 10.89 -7.90 -3.16
CA ASP A 47 10.09 -6.90 -3.86
C ASP A 47 9.60 -5.81 -2.91
N LEU A 48 9.49 -4.59 -3.43
CA LEU A 48 8.88 -3.46 -2.73
C LEU A 48 7.39 -3.40 -3.03
N VAL A 49 6.55 -3.27 -2.00
CA VAL A 49 5.12 -2.93 -2.17
C VAL A 49 4.90 -1.50 -1.70
N LEU A 50 4.61 -0.61 -2.67
CA LEU A 50 4.34 0.80 -2.41
C LEU A 50 2.86 1.03 -2.05
N GLU A 51 2.57 1.37 -0.79
CA GLU A 51 1.22 1.69 -0.32
C GLU A 51 1.17 3.09 0.32
N HIS A 52 0.03 3.77 0.24
CA HIS A 52 -0.15 5.07 0.89
C HIS A 52 -0.67 4.84 2.31
N ALA A 53 -0.06 5.48 3.30
CA ALA A 53 -0.46 5.29 4.70
C ALA A 53 -1.91 5.73 4.96
N CYS A 54 -2.32 6.83 4.33
CA CYS A 54 -3.63 7.45 4.43
C CYS A 54 -3.82 8.45 3.28
N CYS A 55 -5.06 8.91 3.10
CA CYS A 55 -5.46 9.90 2.09
C CYS A 55 -4.92 9.58 0.69
N HIS A 56 -5.12 8.34 0.23
CA HIS A 56 -4.50 7.82 -0.99
C HIS A 56 -4.62 8.80 -2.17
N ASN A 57 -3.52 9.11 -2.83
CA ASN A 57 -3.49 10.01 -3.98
C ASN A 57 -3.51 9.22 -5.30
N PRO A 58 -4.50 9.41 -6.21
CA PRO A 58 -5.50 10.49 -6.22
C PRO A 58 -6.90 10.10 -5.69
N SER A 59 -7.13 8.84 -5.32
CA SER A 59 -8.52 8.34 -5.14
C SER A 59 -9.19 8.72 -3.82
N GLY A 60 -8.42 9.06 -2.79
CA GLY A 60 -8.88 9.26 -1.42
C GLY A 60 -9.43 8.01 -0.73
N ALA A 61 -9.20 6.82 -1.29
CA ALA A 61 -9.73 5.56 -0.79
C ALA A 61 -8.65 4.79 -0.05
N ASP A 62 -8.76 4.69 1.27
CA ASP A 62 -7.77 4.08 2.15
C ASP A 62 -8.17 2.68 2.61
N ILE A 63 -7.19 1.77 2.73
CA ILE A 63 -7.46 0.43 3.26
C ILE A 63 -7.72 0.50 4.78
N SER A 64 -8.66 -0.31 5.25
CA SER A 64 -9.01 -0.41 6.67
C SER A 64 -7.86 -1.00 7.51
N LEU A 65 -7.88 -0.79 8.83
CA LEU A 65 -6.87 -1.39 9.73
C LEU A 65 -6.84 -2.93 9.67
N ALA A 66 -7.99 -3.57 9.45
CA ALA A 66 -8.06 -5.02 9.26
C ALA A 66 -7.37 -5.47 7.97
N GLN A 67 -7.48 -4.68 6.92
CA GLN A 67 -6.77 -4.88 5.65
C GLN A 67 -5.27 -4.64 5.83
N TRP A 68 -4.85 -3.58 6.54
CA TRP A 68 -3.44 -3.38 6.93
C TRP A 68 -2.83 -4.60 7.60
N LEU A 69 -3.54 -5.25 8.53
CA LEU A 69 -3.07 -6.48 9.18
C LEU A 69 -2.90 -7.63 8.17
N GLN A 70 -3.83 -7.80 7.23
CA GLN A 70 -3.72 -8.83 6.19
C GLN A 70 -2.53 -8.59 5.25
N LEU A 71 -2.31 -7.34 4.84
CA LEU A 71 -1.16 -6.96 4.01
C LEU A 71 0.15 -7.19 4.77
N THR A 72 0.21 -6.80 6.04
CA THR A 72 1.38 -7.01 6.92
C THR A 72 1.74 -8.48 7.03
N ASN A 73 0.74 -9.35 7.27
CA ASN A 73 0.94 -10.79 7.33
C ASN A 73 1.47 -11.36 6.00
N LEU A 74 0.95 -10.88 4.87
CA LEU A 74 1.44 -11.30 3.55
C LEU A 74 2.90 -10.87 3.34
N CYS A 75 3.26 -9.65 3.76
CA CYS A 75 4.63 -9.16 3.68
C CYS A 75 5.60 -10.02 4.50
N ALA A 76 5.21 -10.35 5.74
CA ALA A 76 5.98 -11.23 6.62
C ALA A 76 6.14 -12.64 6.01
N GLU A 77 5.05 -13.23 5.52
CA GLU A 77 5.03 -14.59 4.95
C GLU A 77 5.92 -14.71 3.71
N LYS A 78 5.88 -13.70 2.83
CA LYS A 78 6.57 -13.74 1.53
C LYS A 78 7.93 -13.06 1.53
N GLY A 79 8.33 -12.39 2.61
CA GLY A 79 9.54 -11.56 2.64
C GLY A 79 9.47 -10.36 1.70
N ILE A 80 8.26 -9.83 1.48
CA ILE A 80 8.05 -8.58 0.72
C ILE A 80 8.39 -7.41 1.64
N ILE A 81 9.06 -6.40 1.10
CA ILE A 81 9.45 -5.21 1.85
C ILE A 81 8.37 -4.14 1.64
N PRO A 82 7.66 -3.71 2.69
CA PRO A 82 6.73 -2.61 2.56
C PRO A 82 7.46 -1.29 2.32
N PHE A 83 6.94 -0.49 1.41
CA PHE A 83 7.41 0.87 1.17
C PHE A 83 6.23 1.83 1.28
N VAL A 84 6.11 2.54 2.40
CA VAL A 84 4.90 3.30 2.72
C VAL A 84 5.12 4.79 2.48
N ASP A 85 4.29 5.40 1.63
CA ASP A 85 4.24 6.84 1.43
C ASP A 85 3.25 7.48 2.41
N MET A 86 3.73 8.40 3.25
CA MET A 86 2.94 9.08 4.27
C MET A 86 3.10 10.60 4.16
N ALA A 87 2.49 11.17 3.12
CA ALA A 87 2.53 12.62 2.88
C ALA A 87 1.46 13.42 3.64
N TYR A 88 0.39 12.77 4.12
CA TYR A 88 -0.85 13.45 4.55
C TYR A 88 -1.30 13.12 5.98
N GLN A 89 -0.39 12.72 6.87
CA GLN A 89 -0.74 12.42 8.26
C GLN A 89 -1.49 13.58 8.93
N GLY A 90 -2.68 13.30 9.45
CA GLY A 90 -3.57 14.26 10.11
C GLY A 90 -4.60 14.92 9.20
N PHE A 91 -4.65 14.56 7.91
CA PHE A 91 -5.62 15.11 6.96
C PHE A 91 -6.83 14.18 6.74
N GLY A 92 -6.74 12.91 7.19
CA GLY A 92 -7.83 11.94 7.12
C GLY A 92 -8.64 11.93 8.42
N ASP A 93 -8.49 10.87 9.20
CA ASP A 93 -9.24 10.63 10.43
C ASP A 93 -8.56 11.24 11.67
N GLY A 94 -7.27 11.56 11.57
CA GLY A 94 -6.49 12.19 12.64
C GLY A 94 -5.04 11.71 12.68
N LEU A 95 -4.18 12.42 13.44
CA LEU A 95 -2.74 12.14 13.46
C LEU A 95 -2.41 10.68 13.84
N ASP A 96 -3.13 10.10 14.79
CA ASP A 96 -2.87 8.73 15.26
C ASP A 96 -3.59 7.68 14.41
N GLN A 97 -4.79 7.99 13.93
CA GLN A 97 -5.60 7.11 13.10
C GLN A 97 -4.95 6.90 11.73
N ASP A 98 -4.48 7.98 11.11
CA ASP A 98 -3.79 7.97 9.82
C ASP A 98 -2.46 7.19 9.88
N ALA A 99 -1.84 7.13 11.06
CA ALA A 99 -0.61 6.38 11.30
C ALA A 99 -0.85 4.92 11.73
N ALA A 100 -2.09 4.52 12.05
CA ALA A 100 -2.36 3.27 12.73
C ALA A 100 -1.96 2.05 11.89
N GLY A 101 -2.23 2.06 10.58
CA GLY A 101 -1.84 0.99 9.67
C GLY A 101 -0.32 0.83 9.54
N LEU A 102 0.38 1.96 9.33
CA LEU A 102 1.84 1.98 9.26
C LEU A 102 2.49 1.52 10.57
N ARG A 103 1.99 2.00 11.72
CA ARG A 103 2.49 1.57 13.04
C ARG A 103 2.28 0.08 13.26
N LEU A 104 1.10 -0.44 12.94
CA LEU A 104 0.81 -1.87 13.01
C LEU A 104 1.80 -2.69 12.19
N MET A 105 2.09 -2.23 10.98
CA MET A 105 3.02 -2.90 10.07
C MET A 105 4.46 -2.85 10.60
N ALA A 106 4.91 -1.69 11.06
CA ALA A 106 6.24 -1.49 11.64
C ALA A 106 6.47 -2.27 12.95
N ASP A 107 5.43 -2.49 13.74
CA ASP A 107 5.52 -3.29 14.96
C ASP A 107 5.70 -4.80 14.69
N GLN A 108 5.37 -5.28 13.48
CA GLN A 108 5.37 -6.71 13.14
C GLN A 108 6.46 -7.12 12.16
N LEU A 109 7.01 -6.18 11.40
CA LEU A 109 8.05 -6.44 10.41
C LEU A 109 9.41 -5.92 10.94
N PRO A 110 10.51 -6.66 10.66
CA PRO A 110 11.85 -6.30 11.13
C PRO A 110 12.43 -5.04 10.48
#